data_AF-A0A4R0VR39-F1
#
_entry.id   AF-A0A4R0VR39-F1
#
_cell.length_a   1.000
_cell.length_b   1.000
_cell.length_c   1.000
_cell.angle_alpha   90.00
_cell.angle_beta   90.00
_cell.angle_gamma   90.00
#
_symmetry.space_group_name_H-M   'P 1'
#
loop_
_entity.id
_entity.type
_entity.pdbx_description
1 polymer ?
#
loop_
_entity_poly.entity_id
_entity_poly.type
_entity_poly.pdbx_seq_one_letter_code
_entity_poly.pdbx_strand_id
1 'polypeptide(L)'
;MKNISTFGKAMAQVMKGRMAFHGVTQAEMAEAIQLSQSQLSKILRAERTIDLESFEAFCEALDENAADLVKAGESIAKRVQNNSPESFVPAATLVFVEGDERLAKPKPALAGERFVDDDERVRMTLEKLHRGDVDIVALEDEHKFDGDGDDPA
;
A
#
# COMPACT_ATOMS: atom_id res chain seq x y z
N MET A 1 13.42 22.00 8.46
CA MET A 1 12.90 21.35 7.24
C MET A 1 11.99 20.22 7.68
N LYS A 2 10.80 20.07 7.09
CA LYS A 2 9.95 18.89 7.36
C LYS A 2 10.69 17.65 6.84
N ASN A 3 10.90 16.65 7.69
CA ASN A 3 11.48 15.39 7.26
C ASN A 3 10.48 14.67 6.35
N ILE A 4 10.89 14.34 5.12
CA ILE A 4 10.10 13.46 4.25
C ILE A 4 10.08 12.06 4.84
N SER A 5 8.90 11.43 4.77
CA SER A 5 8.69 10.07 5.25
C SER A 5 9.56 9.05 4.51
N THR A 6 9.78 7.90 5.13
CA THR A 6 10.51 6.80 4.47
C THR A 6 9.83 6.38 3.17
N PHE A 7 8.49 6.38 3.14
CA PHE A 7 7.73 6.15 1.92
C PHE A 7 7.97 7.21 0.86
N GLY A 8 7.97 8.50 1.20
CA GLY A 8 8.24 9.58 0.25
C GLY A 8 9.66 9.49 -0.36
N LYS A 9 10.65 9.09 0.44
CA LYS A 9 12.01 8.80 -0.06
C LYS A 9 12.03 7.60 -1.01
N ALA A 10 11.30 6.53 -0.67
CA ALA A 10 11.17 5.35 -1.50
C ALA A 10 10.50 5.68 -2.85
N MET A 11 9.41 6.47 -2.84
CA MET A 11 8.75 6.91 -4.06
C MET A 11 9.68 7.74 -4.96
N ALA A 12 10.43 8.68 -4.39
CA ALA A 12 11.42 9.44 -5.16
C ALA A 12 12.48 8.52 -5.81
N GLN A 13 12.90 7.45 -5.12
CA GLN A 13 13.81 6.45 -5.68
C GLN A 13 13.16 5.65 -6.81
N VAL A 14 11.92 5.20 -6.65
CA VAL A 14 11.15 4.48 -7.69
C VAL A 14 11.00 5.35 -8.92
N MET A 15 10.53 6.60 -8.76
CA MET A 15 10.35 7.54 -9.85
C MET A 15 11.64 7.78 -10.66
N LYS A 16 12.78 7.99 -9.98
CA LYS A 16 14.08 8.09 -10.65
C LYS A 16 14.43 6.83 -11.44
N GLY A 17 14.18 5.66 -10.86
CA GLY A 17 14.41 4.37 -11.51
C GLY A 17 13.54 4.18 -12.75
N ARG A 18 12.26 4.55 -12.68
CA ARG A 18 11.33 4.49 -13.82
C ARG A 18 11.71 5.46 -14.93
N MET A 19 12.05 6.70 -14.61
CA MET A 19 12.54 7.66 -15.60
C MET A 19 13.78 7.14 -16.33
N ALA A 20 14.75 6.58 -15.59
CA ALA A 20 15.95 6.01 -16.18
C ALA A 20 15.64 4.79 -17.07
N PHE A 21 14.70 3.93 -16.67
CA PHE A 21 14.25 2.78 -17.44
C PHE A 21 13.62 3.18 -18.77
N HIS A 22 12.79 4.22 -18.78
CA HIS A 22 12.16 4.77 -19.99
C HIS A 22 13.06 5.71 -20.78
N GLY A 23 14.28 5.99 -20.30
CA GLY A 23 15.21 6.92 -20.97
C GLY A 23 14.76 8.38 -20.92
N VAL A 24 13.84 8.75 -20.02
CA VAL A 24 13.30 10.10 -19.92
C VAL A 24 14.18 10.94 -19.00
N THR A 25 14.62 12.08 -19.49
CA THR A 25 15.39 13.04 -18.70
C THR A 25 14.52 13.81 -17.73
N GLN A 26 15.15 14.44 -16.74
CA GLN A 26 14.42 15.28 -15.79
C GLN A 26 13.81 16.53 -16.44
N ALA A 27 14.39 17.05 -17.53
CA ALA A 27 13.82 18.19 -18.22
C ALA A 27 12.53 17.80 -18.95
N GLU A 28 12.58 16.69 -19.70
CA GLU A 28 11.43 16.15 -20.44
C GLU A 28 10.29 15.76 -19.49
N MET A 29 10.62 15.08 -18.38
CA MET A 29 9.60 14.71 -17.39
C MET A 29 8.97 15.93 -16.74
N ALA A 30 9.76 16.97 -16.42
CA ALA A 30 9.24 18.19 -15.82
C ALA A 30 8.27 18.91 -16.77
N GLU A 31 8.60 18.96 -18.06
CA GLU A 31 7.73 19.50 -19.10
C GLU A 31 6.41 18.71 -19.21
N ALA A 32 6.49 17.38 -19.24
CA ALA A 32 5.32 16.50 -19.35
C ALA A 32 4.31 16.68 -18.21
N ILE A 33 4.79 16.80 -16.97
CA ILE A 33 3.94 16.97 -15.78
C ILE A 33 3.68 18.44 -15.42
N GLN A 34 4.04 19.37 -16.29
CA GLN A 34 3.85 20.83 -16.11
C GLN A 34 4.49 21.40 -14.83
N LEU A 35 5.63 20.85 -14.41
CA LEU A 35 6.44 21.37 -13.31
C LEU A 35 7.71 22.03 -13.83
N SER A 36 8.27 22.98 -13.06
CA SER A 36 9.64 23.42 -13.36
C SER A 36 10.63 22.28 -13.08
N GLN A 37 11.71 22.21 -13.86
CA GLN A 37 12.78 21.24 -13.67
C GLN A 37 13.34 21.29 -12.23
N SER A 38 13.43 22.48 -11.62
CA SER A 38 13.85 22.66 -10.22
C SER A 38 12.88 22.05 -9.21
N GLN A 39 11.57 22.19 -9.42
CA GLN A 39 10.56 21.55 -8.57
C GLN A 39 10.65 20.03 -8.65
N LEU A 40 10.71 19.48 -9.87
CA LEU A 40 10.90 18.04 -10.05
C LEU A 40 12.20 17.56 -9.39
N SER A 41 13.27 18.36 -9.44
CA SER A 41 14.55 18.02 -8.80
C SER A 41 14.42 17.83 -7.30
N LYS A 42 13.71 18.74 -6.65
CA LYS A 42 13.45 18.68 -5.20
C LYS A 42 12.57 17.49 -4.84
N ILE A 43 11.61 17.14 -5.69
CA ILE A 43 10.78 15.94 -5.51
C ILE A 43 11.64 14.67 -5.62
N LEU A 44 12.44 14.53 -6.68
CA LEU A 44 13.29 13.35 -6.91
C LEU A 44 14.45 13.20 -5.90
N ARG A 45 14.84 14.29 -5.23
CA ARG A 45 15.76 14.26 -4.07
C ARG A 45 15.07 14.03 -2.73
N ALA A 46 13.75 13.86 -2.72
CA ALA A 46 12.94 13.76 -1.50
C ALA A 46 13.12 14.95 -0.55
N GLU A 47 13.27 16.15 -1.11
CA GLU A 47 13.25 17.44 -0.39
C GLU A 47 11.84 18.05 -0.38
N ARG A 48 10.98 17.66 -1.32
CA ARG A 48 9.58 18.10 -1.43
C ARG A 48 8.66 16.92 -1.73
N THR A 49 7.45 16.97 -1.21
CA THR A 49 6.39 16.02 -1.57
C THR A 49 5.85 16.34 -2.96
N ILE A 50 5.48 15.29 -3.70
CA ILE A 50 4.66 15.39 -4.90
C ILE A 50 3.18 15.39 -4.48
N ASP A 51 2.34 16.17 -5.14
CA ASP A 51 0.88 16.06 -5.00
C ASP A 51 0.33 14.94 -5.89
N LEU A 52 -0.95 14.60 -5.70
CA LEU A 52 -1.56 13.49 -6.41
C LEU A 52 -1.65 13.74 -7.91
N GLU A 53 -2.06 14.95 -8.31
CA GLU A 53 -2.21 15.34 -9.73
C GLU A 53 -0.87 15.24 -10.49
N SER A 54 0.20 15.78 -9.93
CA SER A 54 1.54 15.67 -10.53
C SER A 54 2.05 14.23 -10.57
N PHE A 55 1.66 13.39 -9.60
CA PHE A 55 2.04 11.98 -9.57
C PHE A 55 1.27 11.17 -10.61
N GLU A 56 -0.01 11.44 -10.80
CA GLU A 56 -0.83 10.83 -11.85
C GLU A 56 -0.29 11.21 -13.24
N ALA A 57 -0.01 12.50 -13.46
CA ALA A 57 0.62 12.98 -14.70
C ALA A 57 1.99 12.33 -14.95
N PHE A 58 2.78 12.08 -13.89
CA PHE A 58 4.05 11.37 -14.00
C PHE A 58 3.87 9.92 -14.46
N CYS A 59 2.85 9.23 -13.94
CA CYS A 59 2.55 7.86 -14.33
C CYS A 59 2.05 7.80 -15.78
N GLU A 60 1.17 8.73 -16.17
CA GLU A 60 0.66 8.86 -17.53
C GLU A 60 1.79 9.15 -18.53
N ALA A 61 2.72 10.06 -18.20
CA ALA A 61 3.85 10.39 -19.05
C ALA A 61 4.80 9.20 -19.31
N LEU A 62 4.81 8.20 -18.44
CA LEU A 62 5.61 6.98 -18.58
C LEU A 62 4.80 5.77 -19.06
N ASP A 63 3.49 5.94 -19.30
CA ASP A 63 2.55 4.83 -19.57
C ASP A 63 2.64 3.71 -18.52
N GLU A 64 2.78 4.08 -17.24
CA GLU A 64 2.85 3.13 -16.12
C GLU A 64 1.64 3.20 -15.20
N ASN A 65 1.29 2.06 -14.59
CA ASN A 65 0.20 2.00 -13.63
C ASN A 65 0.62 2.56 -12.26
N ALA A 66 -0.08 3.59 -11.79
CA ALA A 66 0.19 4.24 -10.51
C ALA A 66 0.22 3.27 -9.31
N ALA A 67 -0.66 2.26 -9.28
CA ALA A 67 -0.70 1.29 -8.19
C ALA A 67 0.58 0.44 -8.11
N ASP A 68 1.18 0.12 -9.25
CA ASP A 68 2.42 -0.67 -9.28
C ASP A 68 3.62 0.15 -8.79
N LEU A 69 3.68 1.45 -9.10
CA LEU A 69 4.69 2.35 -8.55
C LEU A 69 4.53 2.49 -7.04
N VAL A 70 3.30 2.67 -6.56
CA VAL A 70 3.00 2.78 -5.12
C VAL A 70 3.40 1.49 -4.40
N LYS A 71 3.02 0.32 -4.92
CA LYS A 71 3.43 -0.99 -4.37
C LYS A 71 4.95 -1.15 -4.31
N ALA A 72 5.67 -0.68 -5.32
CA ALA A 72 7.12 -0.70 -5.33
C ALA A 72 7.71 0.21 -4.23
N GLY A 73 7.17 1.42 -4.07
CA GLY A 73 7.56 2.35 -3.01
C GLY A 73 7.28 1.80 -1.60
N GLU A 74 6.11 1.20 -1.40
CA GLU A 74 5.74 0.55 -0.13
C GLU A 74 6.67 -0.60 0.20
N SER A 75 7.00 -1.44 -0.79
CA SER A 75 7.90 -2.57 -0.62
C SER A 75 9.29 -2.12 -0.13
N ILE A 76 9.81 -1.02 -0.69
CA ILE A 76 11.07 -0.42 -0.23
C ILE A 76 10.93 0.13 1.19
N ALA A 77 9.84 0.85 1.48
CA ALA A 77 9.61 1.41 2.80
C ALA A 77 9.45 0.34 3.90
N LYS A 78 8.74 -0.75 3.61
CA LYS A 78 8.58 -1.92 4.49
C LYS A 78 9.92 -2.60 4.77
N ARG A 79 10.80 -2.72 3.78
CA ARG A 79 12.16 -3.25 3.99
C ARG A 79 12.96 -2.38 4.95
N VAL A 80 12.89 -1.06 4.81
CA VAL A 80 13.55 -0.13 5.75
C VAL A 80 12.96 -0.25 7.15
N GLN A 81 11.63 -0.35 7.26
CA GLN A 81 10.95 -0.55 8.54
C GLN A 81 11.40 -1.84 9.25
N ASN A 82 11.56 -2.94 8.51
CA ASN A 82 11.96 -4.23 9.06
C ASN A 82 13.45 -4.29 9.42
N ASN A 83 14.31 -3.70 8.58
CA ASN A 83 15.77 -3.82 8.73
C ASN A 83 16.38 -2.72 9.62
N SER A 84 15.74 -1.55 9.68
CA SER A 84 16.24 -0.35 10.36
C SER A 84 15.08 0.49 10.91
N PRO A 85 14.32 -0.04 11.91
CA PRO A 85 13.15 0.62 12.47
C PRO A 85 13.46 2.00 13.06
N GLU A 86 14.67 2.23 13.56
CA GLU A 86 15.15 3.51 14.08
C GLU A 86 15.28 4.60 13.01
N SER A 87 15.47 4.22 11.74
CA SER A 87 15.53 5.13 10.59
C SER A 87 14.15 5.35 9.96
N PHE A 88 13.10 4.67 10.43
CA PHE A 88 11.78 4.76 9.83
C PHE A 88 11.06 6.04 10.23
N VAL A 89 10.62 6.81 9.24
CA VAL A 89 9.83 8.03 9.42
C VAL A 89 8.45 7.81 8.84
N PRO A 90 7.38 7.76 9.66
CA PRO A 90 6.02 7.54 9.18
C PRO A 90 5.51 8.74 8.36
N ALA A 91 4.65 8.46 7.38
CA ALA A 91 4.04 9.50 6.54
C ALA A 91 2.94 10.29 7.26
N ALA A 92 2.25 9.66 8.20
CA ALA A 92 1.24 10.27 9.04
C ALA A 92 1.47 9.89 10.50
N THR A 93 1.22 10.83 11.41
CA THR A 93 1.17 10.55 12.85
C THR A 93 -0.25 10.12 13.21
N LEU A 94 -0.43 8.89 13.66
CA LEU A 94 -1.70 8.45 14.22
C LEU A 94 -1.87 9.05 15.62
N VAL A 95 -2.98 9.76 15.83
CA VAL A 95 -3.39 10.30 17.13
C VAL A 95 -4.67 9.60 17.54
N PHE A 96 -4.64 8.94 18.69
CA PHE A 96 -5.80 8.24 19.24
C PHE A 96 -6.54 9.18 20.20
N VAL A 97 -7.86 9.27 20.09
CA VAL A 97 -8.71 10.11 20.94
C VAL A 97 -9.83 9.24 21.52
N GLU A 98 -10.05 9.33 22.83
CA GLU A 98 -11.13 8.64 23.55
C GLU A 98 -11.90 9.70 24.36
N GLY A 99 -13.18 9.92 24.06
CA GLY A 99 -14.03 10.90 24.77
C GLY A 99 -13.44 12.31 24.84
N ASP A 100 -12.92 12.81 23.71
CA ASP A 100 -12.22 14.10 23.56
C ASP A 100 -10.81 14.20 24.20
N GLU A 101 -10.32 13.16 24.87
CA GLU A 101 -8.95 13.12 25.41
C GLU A 101 -7.96 12.46 24.43
N ARG A 102 -6.82 13.12 24.19
CA ARG A 102 -5.70 12.54 23.41
C ARG A 102 -5.01 11.45 24.22
N LEU A 103 -5.02 10.23 23.72
CA LEU A 103 -4.31 9.10 24.32
C LEU A 103 -2.80 9.22 24.02
N ALA A 104 -1.98 9.12 25.07
CA ALA A 104 -0.53 9.31 25.00
C ALA A 104 0.22 8.20 24.23
N LYS A 105 -0.41 7.02 24.05
CA LYS A 105 0.13 5.88 23.31
C LYS A 105 -1.04 5.10 22.69
N PRO A 106 -0.86 4.43 21.54
CA PRO A 106 -1.82 3.43 21.10
C PRO A 106 -2.01 2.40 22.23
N LYS A 107 -3.26 2.13 22.63
CA LYS A 107 -3.56 0.86 23.32
C LYS A 107 -3.02 -0.25 22.40
N PRO A 108 -2.23 -1.20 22.90
CA PRO A 108 -1.50 -2.19 22.08
C PRO A 108 -2.40 -3.21 21.35
N ALA A 109 -3.69 -2.93 21.18
CA ALA A 109 -4.63 -3.78 20.47
C ALA A 109 -4.29 -3.97 18.98
N LEU A 110 -3.49 -3.08 18.37
CA LEU A 110 -3.06 -3.18 16.97
C LEU A 110 -1.67 -3.83 16.77
N ALA A 111 -0.98 -4.22 17.84
CA ALA A 111 0.26 -5.00 17.72
C ALA A 111 0.02 -6.50 17.42
N GLY A 112 -1.24 -6.95 17.49
CA GLY A 112 -1.64 -8.34 17.25
C GLY A 112 -2.04 -8.65 15.82
N GLU A 113 -2.42 -7.65 15.02
CA GLU A 113 -2.65 -7.82 13.59
C GLU A 113 -1.31 -7.71 12.87
N ARG A 114 -0.54 -8.80 12.92
CA ARG A 114 0.42 -9.07 11.86
C ARG A 114 -0.37 -8.93 10.56
N PHE A 115 0.05 -8.02 9.67
CA PHE A 115 -0.34 -8.09 8.27
C PHE A 115 0.20 -9.43 7.76
N VAL A 116 -0.59 -10.49 7.96
CA VAL A 116 -0.34 -11.79 7.38
C VAL A 116 -0.60 -11.58 5.90
N ASP A 117 0.46 -11.75 5.11
CA ASP A 117 0.37 -11.76 3.66
C ASP A 117 -0.80 -12.68 3.26
N ASP A 118 -1.67 -12.26 2.36
CA ASP A 118 -2.86 -13.07 2.02
C ASP A 118 -2.42 -14.45 1.48
N ASP A 119 -1.26 -14.52 0.82
CA ASP A 119 -0.62 -15.77 0.41
C ASP A 119 -0.20 -16.66 1.60
N GLU A 120 0.22 -16.07 2.72
CA GLU A 120 0.53 -16.80 3.95
C GLU A 120 -0.74 -17.33 4.63
N ARG A 121 -1.86 -16.59 4.58
CA ARG A 121 -3.17 -17.08 5.05
C ARG A 121 -3.68 -18.25 4.21
N VAL A 122 -3.56 -18.16 2.89
CA VAL A 122 -3.94 -19.25 1.98
C VAL A 122 -3.08 -20.48 2.27
N ARG A 123 -1.76 -20.32 2.42
CA ARG A 123 -0.85 -21.43 2.73
C ARG A 123 -1.14 -22.06 4.09
N MET A 124 -1.34 -21.27 5.14
CA MET A 124 -1.69 -21.78 6.47
C MET A 124 -3.03 -22.52 6.46
N THR A 125 -4.03 -22.00 5.74
CA THR A 125 -5.33 -22.66 5.60
C THR A 125 -5.18 -24.00 4.86
N LEU A 126 -4.37 -24.02 3.80
CA LEU A 126 -4.08 -25.25 3.05
C LEU A 126 -3.34 -26.29 3.90
N GLU A 127 -2.37 -25.87 4.72
CA GLU A 127 -1.66 -26.76 5.64
C GLU A 127 -2.58 -27.34 6.73
N LYS A 128 -3.52 -26.53 7.26
CA LYS A 128 -4.51 -26.99 8.24
C LYS A 128 -5.50 -27.99 7.65
N LEU A 129 -5.94 -27.78 6.40
CA LEU A 129 -6.76 -28.75 5.67
C LEU A 129 -6.01 -30.08 5.48
N HIS A 130 -4.73 -30.04 5.10
CA HIS A 130 -3.91 -31.26 4.96
C HIS A 130 -3.64 -31.98 6.29
N ARG A 131 -3.61 -31.25 7.41
CA ARG A 131 -3.42 -31.81 8.75
C ARG A 131 -4.72 -32.34 9.37
N GLY A 132 -5.87 -32.03 8.79
CA GLY A 132 -7.18 -32.39 9.33
C GLY A 132 -7.62 -31.54 10.51
N ASP A 133 -6.99 -30.38 10.75
CA ASP A 133 -7.28 -29.49 11.88
C ASP A 133 -8.50 -28.57 11.62
N VAL A 134 -9.13 -28.68 10.45
CA VAL A 134 -10.35 -27.95 10.09
C VAL A 134 -11.52 -28.93 10.11
N ASP A 135 -12.26 -28.95 11.22
CA ASP A 135 -13.59 -29.53 11.23
C ASP A 135 -14.50 -28.64 10.40
N ILE A 136 -14.76 -29.05 9.15
CA ILE A 136 -15.88 -28.51 8.38
C ILE A 136 -17.13 -29.09 9.04
N VAL A 137 -17.60 -28.41 10.09
CA VAL A 137 -18.95 -28.63 10.59
C VAL A 137 -19.86 -28.27 9.43
N ALA A 138 -20.45 -29.30 8.80
CA ALA A 138 -21.59 -29.12 7.93
C ALA A 138 -22.68 -28.48 8.81
N LEU A 139 -22.80 -27.16 8.76
CA LEU A 139 -24.03 -26.51 9.17
C LEU A 139 -25.10 -27.10 8.25
N GLU A 140 -25.95 -27.96 8.81
CA GLU A 140 -27.12 -28.47 8.14
C GLU A 140 -27.90 -27.26 7.65
N ASP A 141 -27.86 -27.05 6.33
CA ASP A 141 -28.60 -26.01 5.65
C ASP A 141 -30.08 -26.37 5.76
N GLU A 142 -30.75 -25.86 6.80
CA GLU A 142 -32.20 -26.05 7.04
C GLU A 142 -33.08 -25.26 6.04
N HIS A 143 -32.55 -24.86 4.88
CA HIS A 143 -33.37 -24.44 3.75
C HIS A 143 -34.03 -25.66 3.10
N LYS A 144 -35.15 -26.08 3.69
CA LYS A 144 -36.18 -26.82 2.96
C LYS A 144 -36.54 -25.99 1.73
N PHE A 145 -36.17 -26.50 0.56
CA PHE A 145 -36.65 -26.02 -0.70
C PHE A 145 -38.03 -26.67 -0.90
N ASP A 146 -39.09 -25.94 -0.58
CA ASP A 146 -40.46 -26.33 -0.85
C ASP A 146 -40.64 -26.29 -2.36
N GLY A 147 -40.34 -27.41 -3.02
CA GLY A 147 -40.55 -27.59 -4.45
C GLY A 147 -42.03 -27.68 -4.76
N ASP A 148 -42.71 -26.53 -4.84
CA ASP A 148 -43.95 -26.41 -5.62
C ASP A 148 -43.56 -26.05 -7.06
N GLY A 149 -43.19 -27.09 -7.80
CA GLY A 149 -43.09 -27.05 -9.25
C GLY A 149 -44.48 -27.01 -9.86
N ASP A 150 -44.94 -25.82 -10.24
CA ASP A 150 -46.01 -25.68 -11.24
C ASP A 150 -45.45 -26.12 -12.60
N ASP A 151 -45.67 -27.38 -12.94
CA ASP A 151 -45.51 -27.91 -14.30
C ASP A 151 -46.73 -27.50 -15.14
N PRO A 152 -46.57 -26.85 -16.31
CA PRO A 152 -47.67 -26.58 -17.21
C PRO A 152 -47.94 -27.81 -18.10
N ALA A 153 -49.17 -28.33 -18.07
CA ALA A 153 -49.71 -29.27 -19.05
C ALA A 153 -51.06 -28.80 -19.58
#